data_AF-K2QHD4-F1
#
_entry.id   AF-K2QHD4-F1
#
_cell.length_a   1.000
_cell.length_b   1.000
_cell.length_c   1.000
_cell.angle_alpha   90.00
_cell.angle_beta   90.00
_cell.angle_gamma   90.00
#
_symmetry.space_group_name_H-M   'P 1'
#
loop_
_entity.id
_entity.type
_entity.pdbx_description
1 polymer ?
#
loop_
_entity_poly.entity_id
_entity_poly.type
_entity_poly.pdbx_seq_one_letter_code
_entity_poly.pdbx_strand_id
1 'polypeptide(L)'
;MATTKAQIENAALPRKVNWALDVIKNADSIGLDRVTQHTMALLFCNIGSPGAILQLRTACAALREKATLPDQKGTITACQAVRSLDTLDDRGFAMLILRRYYLARLVQCQDAGAAYKSQRAARKRTQKRLSRPETSALEDLMSQAYPSLSNDNEDYKRKYKSLQNRISSGNNWNLLVEEFGHGILALVPTTDDVPNSSIERLAHHPFQHLVSALRERRGRFLPAKNQLEGFYLRKKIATF
;
A
#
# COMPACT_ATOMS: atom_id res chain seq x y z
N MET A 1 -29.24 29.81 46.01
CA MET A 1 -29.08 28.41 45.55
C MET A 1 -28.34 28.45 44.23
N ALA A 2 -27.04 28.15 44.28
CA ALA A 2 -26.13 28.22 43.15
C ALA A 2 -26.11 26.85 42.46
N THR A 3 -26.78 26.77 41.31
CA THR A 3 -26.66 25.61 40.42
C THR A 3 -25.43 25.84 39.55
N THR A 4 -24.40 25.05 39.80
CA THR A 4 -23.05 25.17 39.26
C THR A 4 -23.01 24.97 37.74
N LYS A 5 -22.29 25.86 37.06
CA LYS A 5 -21.87 25.84 35.64
C LYS A 5 -21.21 24.53 35.15
N ALA A 6 -21.02 23.53 36.01
CA ALA A 6 -20.31 22.29 35.72
C ALA A 6 -21.17 21.20 35.05
N GLN A 7 -22.49 21.41 34.89
CA GLN A 7 -23.39 20.40 34.31
C GLN A 7 -23.70 20.57 32.81
N ILE A 8 -23.15 21.59 32.14
CA ILE A 8 -23.38 21.82 30.70
C ILE A 8 -22.18 21.40 29.83
N GLU A 9 -21.02 21.07 30.41
CA GLU A 9 -19.83 20.64 29.65
C GLU A 9 -19.74 19.12 29.38
N ASN A 10 -20.75 18.33 29.75
CA ASN A 10 -20.79 16.88 29.48
C ASN A 10 -21.63 16.52 28.24
N ALA A 11 -21.73 17.44 27.28
CA ALA A 11 -22.26 17.16 25.96
C ALA A 11 -21.28 16.25 25.20
N ALA A 12 -21.51 14.95 25.35
CA ALA A 12 -20.98 13.84 24.56
C ALA A 12 -20.11 14.25 23.36
N LEU A 13 -18.80 14.23 23.53
CA LEU A 13 -17.89 14.10 22.40
C LEU A 13 -18.38 12.90 21.58
N PRO A 14 -18.62 13.06 20.26
CA PRO A 14 -19.23 12.03 19.45
C PRO A 14 -18.40 10.75 19.58
N ARG A 15 -19.06 9.58 19.65
CA ARG A 15 -18.46 8.23 19.73
C ARG A 15 -17.31 7.96 18.75
N LYS A 16 -17.07 8.85 17.79
CA LYS A 16 -15.89 8.91 16.92
C LYS A 16 -14.56 9.26 17.61
N VAL A 17 -14.55 9.83 18.82
CA VAL A 17 -13.30 10.26 19.47
C VAL A 17 -12.65 9.14 20.31
N ASN A 18 -13.42 8.17 20.80
CA ASN A 18 -12.88 7.12 21.69
C ASN A 18 -11.96 6.10 20.99
N TRP A 19 -12.12 5.83 19.69
CA TRP A 19 -11.35 4.76 19.05
C TRP A 19 -9.98 5.20 18.54
N ALA A 20 -9.82 6.48 18.17
CA ALA A 20 -8.50 7.02 17.85
C ALA A 20 -7.64 6.95 19.11
N LEU A 21 -8.25 7.26 20.26
CA LEU A 21 -7.63 7.10 21.57
C LEU A 21 -7.33 5.63 21.89
N ASP A 22 -8.13 4.65 21.47
CA ASP A 22 -7.81 3.23 21.71
C ASP A 22 -6.69 2.70 20.80
N VAL A 23 -6.61 3.16 19.54
CA VAL A 23 -5.44 2.89 18.66
C VAL A 23 -4.19 3.56 19.24
N ILE A 24 -4.30 4.78 19.76
CA ILE A 24 -3.21 5.50 20.43
C ILE A 24 -2.82 4.81 21.74
N LYS A 25 -3.75 4.38 22.59
CA LYS A 25 -3.48 3.65 23.85
C LYS A 25 -2.83 2.29 23.60
N ASN A 26 -3.29 1.57 22.58
CA ASN A 26 -2.62 0.33 22.14
C ASN A 26 -1.25 0.61 21.53
N ALA A 27 -1.02 1.80 20.97
CA ALA A 27 0.29 2.21 20.48
C ALA A 27 1.22 2.69 21.62
N ASP A 28 0.68 3.30 22.67
CA ASP A 28 1.38 3.65 23.92
C ASP A 28 1.89 2.39 24.64
N SER A 29 1.09 1.32 24.67
CA SER A 29 1.51 0.03 25.25
C SER A 29 2.62 -0.66 24.45
N ILE A 30 2.83 -0.24 23.19
CA ILE A 30 3.91 -0.72 22.30
C ILE A 30 5.12 0.24 22.32
N GLY A 31 5.05 1.36 23.06
CA GLY A 31 6.15 2.32 23.19
C GLY A 31 6.40 3.15 21.92
N LEU A 32 5.36 3.40 21.12
CA LEU A 32 5.48 4.19 19.89
C LEU A 32 5.62 5.68 20.18
N ASP A 33 6.40 6.40 19.37
CA ASP A 33 6.52 7.85 19.48
C ASP A 33 5.21 8.56 19.09
N ARG A 34 5.00 9.77 19.60
CA ARG A 34 3.75 10.55 19.39
C ARG A 34 3.44 10.81 17.91
N VAL A 35 4.45 10.96 17.05
CA VAL A 35 4.24 11.23 15.62
C VAL A 35 3.72 9.98 14.93
N THR A 36 4.29 8.82 15.24
CA THR A 36 3.83 7.53 14.73
C THR A 36 2.40 7.23 15.19
N GLN A 37 2.08 7.46 16.46
CA GLN A 37 0.73 7.30 17.01
C GLN A 37 -0.29 8.20 16.30
N HIS A 38 0.03 9.48 16.14
CA HIS A 38 -0.82 10.44 15.45
C HIS A 38 -1.05 10.04 13.99
N THR A 39 0.01 9.62 13.30
CA THR A 39 -0.05 9.14 11.92
C THR A 39 -0.96 7.92 11.79
N MET A 40 -0.84 6.94 12.69
CA MET A 40 -1.71 5.75 12.72
C MET A 40 -3.17 6.13 12.96
N ALA A 41 -3.43 7.04 13.90
CA ALA A 41 -4.78 7.53 14.17
C ALA A 41 -5.37 8.18 12.91
N LEU A 42 -4.65 9.11 12.28
CA LEU A 42 -5.07 9.77 11.04
C LEU A 42 -5.34 8.75 9.93
N LEU A 43 -4.45 7.79 9.72
CA LEU A 43 -4.63 6.74 8.73
C LEU A 43 -5.88 5.92 9.00
N PHE A 44 -6.08 5.47 10.25
CA PHE A 44 -7.28 4.76 10.62
C PHE A 44 -8.53 5.60 10.36
N CYS A 45 -8.54 6.89 10.73
CA CYS A 45 -9.67 7.79 10.49
C CYS A 45 -10.05 7.84 9.02
N ASN A 46 -9.05 8.03 8.17
CA ASN A 46 -9.19 8.52 6.82
C ASN A 46 -9.36 7.39 5.78
N ILE A 47 -8.82 6.20 6.02
CA ILE A 47 -8.98 5.04 5.12
C ILE A 47 -10.45 4.63 5.04
N GLY A 48 -11.01 4.62 3.83
CA GLY A 48 -12.42 4.32 3.58
C GLY A 48 -13.40 5.39 4.06
N SER A 49 -12.91 6.58 4.43
CA SER A 49 -13.76 7.71 4.81
C SER A 49 -14.61 8.21 3.62
N PRO A 50 -15.71 8.94 3.87
CA PRO A 50 -16.46 9.61 2.80
C PRO A 50 -15.58 10.50 1.90
N GLY A 51 -14.56 11.14 2.48
CA GLY A 51 -13.58 11.94 1.73
C GLY A 51 -12.78 11.09 0.74
N ALA A 52 -12.28 9.93 1.18
CA ALA A 52 -11.56 9.01 0.29
C ALA A 52 -12.43 8.49 -0.86
N ILE A 53 -13.71 8.19 -0.58
CA ILE A 53 -14.68 7.77 -1.60
C ILE A 53 -14.95 8.91 -2.61
N LEU A 54 -15.08 10.15 -2.13
CA LEU A 54 -15.26 11.30 -3.00
C LEU A 54 -14.03 11.56 -3.89
N GLN A 55 -12.82 11.42 -3.34
CA GLN A 55 -11.58 11.50 -4.11
C GLN A 55 -11.54 10.43 -5.21
N LEU A 56 -11.90 9.19 -4.89
CA LEU A 56 -12.00 8.11 -5.86
C LEU A 56 -13.04 8.40 -6.95
N ARG A 57 -14.22 8.90 -6.58
CA ARG A 57 -15.26 9.29 -7.55
C ARG A 57 -14.76 10.37 -8.50
N THR A 58 -14.09 11.38 -7.96
CA THR A 58 -13.52 12.50 -8.73
C THR A 58 -12.44 12.02 -9.69
N ALA A 59 -11.54 11.15 -9.23
CA ALA A 59 -10.51 10.57 -10.09
C ALA A 59 -11.10 9.67 -11.17
N CYS A 60 -12.12 8.86 -10.86
CA CYS A 60 -12.84 8.08 -11.86
C CYS A 60 -13.49 8.97 -12.93
N ALA A 61 -14.07 10.11 -12.54
CA ALA A 61 -14.65 11.06 -13.49
C ALA A 61 -13.59 11.65 -14.41
N ALA A 62 -12.47 12.12 -13.85
CA ALA A 62 -11.35 12.68 -14.61
C ALA A 62 -10.71 11.66 -15.57
N LEU A 63 -10.63 10.39 -15.17
CA LEU A 63 -10.11 9.31 -16.02
C LEU A 63 -11.02 9.01 -17.21
N ARG A 64 -12.35 9.06 -17.02
CA ARG A 64 -13.31 8.86 -18.11
C ARG A 64 -13.23 9.95 -19.18
N GLU A 65 -12.95 11.18 -18.76
CA GLU A 65 -12.81 12.32 -19.66
C GLU A 65 -11.51 12.30 -20.46
N LYS A 66 -10.42 11.76 -19.88
CA LYS A 66 -9.08 11.76 -20.49
C LYS A 66 -8.68 10.50 -21.24
N ALA A 67 -9.49 9.44 -21.20
CA ALA A 67 -9.40 8.21 -22.02
C ALA A 67 -8.00 7.75 -22.46
N THR A 68 -7.03 7.68 -21.55
CA THR A 68 -5.77 6.95 -21.75
C THR A 68 -5.36 6.29 -20.44
N LEU A 69 -6.09 5.26 -20.04
CA LEU A 69 -5.55 4.30 -19.06
C LEU A 69 -4.67 3.31 -19.83
N PRO A 70 -3.49 2.92 -19.28
CA PRO A 70 -2.74 1.81 -19.83
C PRO A 70 -3.64 0.57 -19.89
N ASP A 71 -3.65 -0.15 -21.01
CA ASP A 71 -4.44 -1.39 -21.14
C ASP A 71 -3.93 -2.43 -20.13
N GLN A 72 -4.74 -2.74 -19.11
CA GLN A 72 -4.40 -3.64 -18.00
C GLN A 72 -5.02 -5.03 -18.19
N LYS A 73 -4.97 -5.59 -19.40
CA LYS A 73 -5.37 -6.98 -19.63
C LYS A 73 -4.20 -7.92 -19.43
N GLY A 74 -4.13 -8.54 -18.25
CA GLY A 74 -3.22 -9.66 -17.95
C GLY A 74 -2.41 -9.52 -16.67
N THR A 75 -1.69 -10.58 -16.30
CA THR A 75 -0.74 -10.58 -15.19
C THR A 75 0.41 -9.64 -15.51
N ILE A 76 0.44 -8.46 -14.87
CA ILE A 76 1.53 -7.49 -15.01
C ILE A 76 2.84 -8.11 -14.53
N THR A 77 3.86 -8.05 -15.38
CA THR A 77 5.20 -8.51 -15.06
C THR A 77 5.93 -7.48 -14.19
N ALA A 78 6.95 -7.92 -13.45
CA ALA A 78 7.78 -7.02 -12.66
C ALA A 78 8.41 -5.90 -13.50
N CYS A 79 8.90 -6.22 -14.69
CA CYS A 79 9.48 -5.25 -15.63
C CYS A 79 8.46 -4.16 -16.00
N GLN A 80 7.23 -4.57 -16.33
CA GLN A 80 6.14 -3.62 -16.61
C GLN A 80 5.83 -2.75 -15.39
N ALA A 81 5.79 -3.33 -14.19
CA ALA A 81 5.55 -2.56 -12.96
C ALA A 81 6.64 -1.51 -12.72
N VAL A 82 7.92 -1.86 -12.88
CA VAL A 82 9.05 -0.94 -12.72
C VAL A 82 9.00 0.20 -13.75
N ARG A 83 8.73 -0.11 -15.02
CA ARG A 83 8.61 0.89 -16.09
C ARG A 83 7.42 1.81 -15.88
N SER A 84 6.27 1.26 -15.47
CA SER A 84 5.12 2.09 -15.10
C SER A 84 5.49 3.02 -13.96
N LEU A 85 6.13 2.54 -12.89
CA LEU A 85 6.55 3.41 -11.79
C LEU A 85 7.51 4.53 -12.22
N ASP A 86 8.41 4.29 -13.19
CA ASP A 86 9.27 5.35 -13.76
C ASP A 86 8.46 6.48 -14.43
N THR A 87 7.26 6.20 -14.93
CA THR A 87 6.39 7.17 -15.61
C THR A 87 5.34 7.82 -14.71
N LEU A 88 5.09 7.28 -13.51
CA LEU A 88 3.97 7.67 -12.63
C LEU A 88 4.33 8.72 -11.57
N ASP A 89 5.55 9.27 -11.60
CA ASP A 89 6.05 10.16 -10.54
C ASP A 89 5.53 11.60 -10.61
N ASP A 90 4.53 11.90 -11.44
CA ASP A 90 3.84 13.19 -11.36
C ASP A 90 2.36 13.13 -11.80
N ARG A 91 1.52 13.91 -11.10
CA ARG A 91 0.10 14.27 -11.40
C ARG A 91 -1.02 13.30 -10.98
N GLY A 92 -1.90 13.78 -10.08
CA GLY A 92 -3.31 13.36 -9.96
C GLY A 92 -3.60 12.09 -9.15
N PHE A 93 -4.71 12.09 -8.41
CA PHE A 93 -5.11 10.99 -7.51
C PHE A 93 -5.17 9.61 -8.20
N ALA A 94 -5.59 9.56 -9.47
CA ALA A 94 -5.60 8.33 -10.26
C ALA A 94 -4.21 7.70 -10.43
N MET A 95 -3.18 8.51 -10.68
CA MET A 95 -1.79 8.05 -10.83
C MET A 95 -1.24 7.59 -9.48
N LEU A 96 -1.66 8.23 -8.38
CA LEU A 96 -1.30 7.80 -7.03
C LEU A 96 -1.87 6.40 -6.72
N ILE A 97 -3.11 6.12 -7.14
CA ILE A 97 -3.69 4.76 -7.01
C ILE A 97 -2.88 3.76 -7.85
N LEU A 98 -2.57 4.09 -9.10
CA LEU A 98 -1.76 3.22 -9.97
C LEU A 98 -0.37 2.99 -9.39
N ARG A 99 0.29 4.02 -8.84
CA ARG A 99 1.59 3.91 -8.19
C ARG A 99 1.52 2.94 -7.01
N ARG A 100 0.52 3.07 -6.12
CA ARG A 100 0.31 2.13 -5.01
C ARG A 100 0.12 0.70 -5.51
N TYR A 101 -0.65 0.53 -6.58
CA TYR A 101 -0.88 -0.77 -7.22
C TYR A 101 0.42 -1.39 -7.73
N TYR A 102 1.23 -0.66 -8.49
CA TYR A 102 2.48 -1.19 -9.03
C TYR A 102 3.53 -1.44 -7.94
N LEU A 103 3.56 -0.65 -6.86
CA LEU A 103 4.42 -0.91 -5.71
C LEU A 103 4.03 -2.23 -5.00
N ALA A 104 2.74 -2.44 -4.74
CA ALA A 104 2.26 -3.69 -4.14
C ALA A 104 2.55 -4.90 -5.05
N ARG A 105 2.30 -4.78 -6.36
CA ARG A 105 2.62 -5.84 -7.34
C ARG A 105 4.11 -6.16 -7.42
N LEU A 106 4.97 -5.14 -7.31
CA LEU A 106 6.41 -5.34 -7.33
C LEU A 106 6.90 -6.20 -6.17
N VAL A 107 6.37 -5.98 -4.96
CA VAL A 107 6.65 -6.83 -3.79
C VAL A 107 6.19 -8.27 -4.02
N GLN A 108 4.96 -8.46 -4.51
CA GLN A 108 4.45 -9.80 -4.84
C GLN A 108 5.32 -10.54 -5.87
N CYS A 109 5.83 -9.83 -6.88
CA CYS A 109 6.75 -10.41 -7.86
C CYS A 109 8.09 -10.81 -7.23
N GLN A 110 8.63 -9.99 -6.33
CA GLN A 110 9.86 -10.32 -5.61
C GLN A 110 9.67 -11.55 -4.71
N ASP A 111 8.59 -11.60 -3.94
CA ASP A 111 8.28 -12.70 -3.03
C ASP A 111 8.08 -14.02 -3.78
N ALA A 112 7.37 -13.99 -4.91
CA ALA A 112 7.20 -15.15 -5.78
C ALA A 112 8.54 -15.64 -6.35
N GLY A 113 9.41 -14.70 -6.78
CA GLY A 113 10.76 -15.02 -7.26
C GLY A 113 11.64 -15.62 -6.16
N ALA A 114 11.61 -15.06 -4.96
CA ALA A 114 12.36 -15.55 -3.80
C ALA A 114 11.89 -16.94 -3.37
N ALA A 115 10.57 -17.18 -3.35
CA ALA A 115 9.97 -18.48 -3.01
C ALA A 115 10.35 -19.57 -4.04
N TYR A 116 10.32 -19.26 -5.33
CA TYR A 116 10.76 -20.19 -6.37
C TYR A 116 12.24 -20.56 -6.20
N LYS A 117 13.10 -19.57 -5.90
CA LYS A 117 14.54 -19.78 -5.69
C LYS A 117 14.83 -20.57 -4.42
N SER A 118 14.15 -20.29 -3.31
CA SER A 118 14.32 -21.04 -2.06
C SER A 118 13.91 -22.51 -2.22
N GLN A 119 12.81 -22.77 -2.93
CA GLN A 119 12.36 -24.13 -3.26
C GLN A 119 13.39 -24.87 -4.14
N ARG A 120 13.99 -24.18 -5.13
CA ARG A 120 15.03 -24.76 -5.99
C ARG A 120 16.34 -25.04 -5.22
N ALA A 121 16.73 -24.14 -4.31
CA ALA A 121 17.90 -24.31 -3.46
C ALA A 121 17.73 -25.47 -2.46
N ALA A 122 16.55 -25.61 -1.85
CA ALA A 122 16.22 -26.72 -0.95
C ALA A 122 16.31 -28.10 -1.64
N ARG A 123 16.01 -28.15 -2.95
CA ARG A 123 16.17 -29.35 -3.79
C ARG A 123 17.61 -29.64 -4.20
N LYS A 124 18.51 -28.65 -4.14
CA LYS A 124 19.94 -28.75 -4.50
C LYS A 124 20.82 -28.65 -3.25
N ARG A 125 20.75 -29.63 -2.35
CA ARG A 125 21.43 -29.62 -1.04
C ARG A 125 22.97 -29.79 -1.05
N THR A 126 23.67 -29.59 -2.17
CA THR A 126 25.10 -30.01 -2.25
C THR A 126 26.12 -28.93 -2.64
N GLN A 127 25.78 -27.67 -2.89
CA GLN A 127 26.82 -26.70 -3.29
C GLN A 127 26.70 -25.31 -2.65
N LYS A 128 27.84 -24.90 -2.09
CA LYS A 128 28.36 -23.54 -1.82
C LYS A 128 27.36 -22.46 -1.41
N ARG A 129 27.60 -21.83 -0.25
CA ARG A 129 27.09 -20.53 0.22
C ARG A 129 26.31 -19.75 -0.86
N LEU A 130 25.04 -20.12 -1.07
CA LEU A 130 24.18 -19.45 -2.02
C LEU A 130 23.81 -18.09 -1.42
N SER A 131 23.89 -17.04 -2.24
CA SER A 131 23.43 -15.70 -1.87
C SER A 131 22.00 -15.74 -1.35
N ARG A 132 21.67 -14.83 -0.41
CA ARG A 132 20.33 -14.74 0.19
C ARG A 132 19.27 -14.68 -0.92
N PRO A 133 18.20 -15.51 -0.87
CA PRO A 133 17.20 -15.61 -1.94
C PRO A 133 16.59 -14.27 -2.37
N GLU A 134 16.40 -13.35 -1.42
CA GLU A 134 15.89 -12.00 -1.64
C GLU A 134 16.83 -11.14 -2.50
N THR A 135 18.15 -11.22 -2.25
CA THR A 135 19.17 -10.51 -3.05
C THR A 135 19.19 -11.04 -4.48
N SER A 136 19.09 -12.36 -4.63
CA SER A 136 19.04 -12.97 -5.95
C SER A 136 17.73 -12.68 -6.68
N ALA A 137 16.59 -12.59 -5.99
CA ALA A 137 15.33 -12.17 -6.62
C ALA A 137 15.40 -10.71 -7.09
N LEU A 138 16.05 -9.84 -6.32
CA LEU A 138 16.27 -8.44 -6.71
C LEU A 138 17.19 -8.30 -7.93
N GLU A 139 18.25 -9.10 -8.03
CA GLU A 139 19.13 -9.17 -9.21
C GLU A 139 18.37 -9.64 -10.47
N ASP A 140 17.49 -10.64 -10.34
CA ASP A 140 16.64 -11.07 -11.44
C ASP A 140 15.67 -9.96 -11.88
N LEU A 141 15.08 -9.23 -10.93
CA LEU A 141 14.22 -8.09 -11.22
C LEU A 141 14.99 -6.98 -11.95
N MET A 142 16.24 -6.73 -11.56
CA MET A 142 17.12 -5.77 -12.24
C MET A 142 17.41 -6.18 -13.69
N SER A 143 17.82 -7.43 -13.92
CA SER A 143 18.10 -7.91 -15.28
C SER A 143 16.86 -7.91 -16.19
N GLN A 144 15.67 -8.17 -15.64
CA GLN A 144 14.41 -8.10 -16.38
C GLN A 144 13.98 -6.67 -16.68
N ALA A 145 14.11 -5.75 -15.72
CA ALA A 145 13.68 -4.36 -15.88
C ALA A 145 14.65 -3.55 -16.75
N TYR A 146 15.95 -3.80 -16.62
CA TYR A 146 17.03 -3.05 -17.23
C TYR A 146 18.09 -3.97 -17.86
N PRO A 147 17.75 -4.73 -18.92
CA PRO A 147 18.62 -5.77 -19.48
C PRO A 147 19.92 -5.21 -20.10
N SER A 148 19.95 -3.92 -20.45
CA SER A 148 21.12 -3.27 -21.05
C SER A 148 22.13 -2.73 -20.05
N LEU A 149 21.84 -2.79 -18.74
CA LEU A 149 22.74 -2.26 -17.70
C LEU A 149 23.66 -3.36 -17.16
N SER A 150 24.96 -3.07 -17.12
CA SER A 150 25.97 -3.91 -16.48
C SER A 150 26.18 -3.50 -15.02
N ASN A 151 26.55 -4.46 -14.16
CA ASN A 151 26.72 -4.26 -12.72
C ASN A 151 27.80 -3.22 -12.35
N ASP A 152 28.78 -3.01 -13.22
CA ASP A 152 29.86 -2.04 -13.01
C ASP A 152 29.46 -0.59 -13.35
N ASN A 153 28.27 -0.39 -13.95
CA ASN A 153 27.78 0.92 -14.32
C ASN A 153 27.17 1.66 -13.10
N GLU A 154 27.50 2.94 -12.91
CA GLU A 154 26.86 3.80 -11.91
C GLU A 154 25.33 3.89 -12.11
N ASP A 155 24.85 3.83 -13.36
CA ASP A 155 23.42 3.75 -13.67
C ASP A 155 22.77 2.49 -13.09
N TYR A 156 23.48 1.36 -13.15
CA TYR A 156 23.02 0.12 -12.54
C TYR A 156 22.89 0.29 -11.02
N LYS A 157 23.91 0.82 -10.35
CA LYS A 157 23.87 1.06 -8.89
C LYS A 157 22.72 2.00 -8.50
N ARG A 158 22.50 3.07 -9.28
CA ARG A 158 21.38 4.00 -9.07
C ARG A 158 20.02 3.32 -9.24
N LYS A 159 19.82 2.58 -10.34
CA LYS A 159 18.57 1.85 -10.60
C LYS A 159 18.34 0.71 -9.61
N TYR A 160 19.39 0.03 -9.17
CA TYR A 160 19.34 -0.99 -8.11
C TYR A 160 18.84 -0.40 -6.79
N LYS A 161 19.44 0.71 -6.33
CA LYS A 161 19.01 1.39 -5.11
C LYS A 161 17.58 1.92 -5.23
N SER A 162 17.22 2.48 -6.39
CA SER A 162 15.85 2.92 -6.66
C SER A 162 14.84 1.77 -6.57
N LEU A 163 15.16 0.62 -7.18
CA LEU A 163 14.31 -0.57 -7.13
C LEU A 163 14.15 -1.10 -5.70
N GLN A 164 15.25 -1.16 -4.94
CA GLN A 164 15.22 -1.56 -3.53
C GLN A 164 14.35 -0.63 -2.68
N ASN A 165 14.45 0.68 -2.91
CA ASN A 165 13.60 1.67 -2.23
C ASN A 165 12.13 1.48 -2.60
N ARG A 166 11.81 1.23 -3.89
CA ARG A 166 10.44 0.97 -4.35
C ARG A 166 9.83 -0.28 -3.73
N ILE A 167 10.60 -1.36 -3.64
CA ILE A 167 10.18 -2.58 -2.93
C ILE A 167 9.87 -2.25 -1.47
N SER A 168 10.76 -1.52 -0.80
CA SER A 168 10.57 -1.14 0.59
C SER A 168 9.32 -0.27 0.78
N SER A 169 9.09 0.72 -0.09
CA SER A 169 7.85 1.51 -0.14
C SER A 169 6.61 0.64 -0.40
N GLY A 170 6.73 -0.45 -1.16
CA GLY A 170 5.62 -1.34 -1.51
C GLY A 170 5.13 -2.25 -0.39
N ASN A 171 5.96 -2.53 0.63
CA ASN A 171 5.66 -3.55 1.64
C ASN A 171 4.34 -3.29 2.38
N ASN A 172 4.14 -2.07 2.88
CA ASN A 172 2.93 -1.72 3.61
C ASN A 172 1.70 -1.66 2.69
N TRP A 173 1.87 -1.26 1.42
CA TRP A 173 0.80 -1.36 0.44
C TRP A 173 0.42 -2.81 0.15
N ASN A 174 1.40 -3.71 0.01
CA ASN A 174 1.14 -5.13 -0.19
C ASN A 174 0.42 -5.75 1.03
N LEU A 175 0.79 -5.38 2.25
CA LEU A 175 0.10 -5.86 3.46
C LEU A 175 -1.39 -5.47 3.46
N LEU A 176 -1.73 -4.25 3.02
CA LEU A 176 -3.13 -3.86 2.85
C LEU A 176 -3.84 -4.69 1.79
N VAL A 177 -3.17 -4.98 0.66
CA VAL A 177 -3.73 -5.79 -0.43
C VAL A 177 -3.93 -7.25 0.00
N GLU A 178 -3.00 -7.81 0.75
CA GLU A 178 -3.10 -9.19 1.26
C GLU A 178 -4.31 -9.37 2.17
N GLU A 179 -4.67 -8.31 2.90
CA GLU A 179 -5.78 -8.31 3.84
C GLU A 179 -7.13 -7.93 3.22
N PHE A 180 -7.18 -6.82 2.48
CA PHE A 180 -8.41 -6.20 1.98
C PHE A 180 -8.55 -6.27 0.45
N GLY A 181 -7.62 -6.92 -0.24
CA GLY A 181 -7.58 -6.92 -1.70
C GLY A 181 -7.22 -5.57 -2.31
N HIS A 182 -7.13 -5.51 -3.65
CA HIS A 182 -6.61 -4.34 -4.37
C HIS A 182 -7.46 -3.07 -4.25
N GLY A 183 -8.75 -3.19 -3.93
CA GLY A 183 -9.66 -2.05 -3.80
C GLY A 183 -9.28 -1.09 -2.67
N ILE A 184 -8.59 -1.58 -1.65
CA ILE A 184 -8.13 -0.75 -0.52
C ILE A 184 -7.18 0.37 -0.98
N LEU A 185 -6.42 0.15 -2.05
CA LEU A 185 -5.43 1.12 -2.55
C LEU A 185 -6.08 2.41 -3.06
N ALA A 186 -7.34 2.32 -3.48
CA ALA A 186 -8.17 3.44 -3.90
C ALA A 186 -8.91 4.13 -2.74
N LEU A 187 -9.03 3.45 -1.59
CA LEU A 187 -9.71 3.94 -0.39
C LEU A 187 -8.76 4.56 0.63
N VAL A 188 -7.46 4.51 0.39
CA VAL A 188 -6.50 5.32 1.12
C VAL A 188 -6.54 6.74 0.53
N PRO A 189 -6.93 7.76 1.30
CA PRO A 189 -6.91 9.12 0.78
C PRO A 189 -5.47 9.59 0.58
N THR A 190 -5.34 10.59 -0.28
CA THR A 190 -4.07 11.31 -0.45
C THR A 190 -4.36 12.75 -0.14
N THR A 191 -4.14 13.12 1.11
CA THR A 191 -4.23 14.49 1.62
C THR A 191 -2.86 14.91 2.10
N ASP A 192 -2.63 16.21 2.22
CA ASP A 192 -1.35 16.74 2.72
C ASP A 192 -1.07 16.28 4.16
N ASP A 193 -2.12 16.03 4.94
CA ASP A 193 -2.02 15.50 6.31
C ASP A 193 -1.60 14.02 6.35
N VAL A 194 -1.90 13.26 5.29
CA VAL A 194 -1.62 11.83 5.20
C VAL A 194 -1.08 11.49 3.80
N PRO A 195 0.16 11.92 3.50
CA PRO A 195 0.79 11.60 2.22
C PRO A 195 1.08 10.10 2.13
N ASN A 196 1.28 9.59 0.91
CA ASN A 196 1.68 8.19 0.69
C ASN A 196 2.93 7.80 1.49
N SER A 197 3.87 8.73 1.67
CA SER A 197 5.07 8.52 2.47
C SER A 197 4.76 8.14 3.92
N SER A 198 3.62 8.55 4.48
CA SER A 198 3.20 8.18 5.83
C SER A 198 2.89 6.70 5.96
N ILE A 199 2.42 6.06 4.89
CA ILE A 199 2.25 4.60 4.84
C ILE A 199 3.57 3.94 4.49
N GLU A 200 4.30 4.45 3.49
CA GLU A 200 5.54 3.82 3.00
C GLU A 200 6.66 3.79 4.03
N ARG A 201 6.72 4.79 4.91
CA ARG A 201 7.77 4.92 5.94
C ARG A 201 7.37 4.38 7.30
N LEU A 202 6.10 4.01 7.50
CA LEU A 202 5.66 3.48 8.78
C LEU A 202 6.37 2.15 9.03
N ALA A 203 6.95 1.99 10.22
CA ALA A 203 7.58 0.73 10.58
C ALA A 203 6.58 -0.43 10.48
N HIS A 204 7.07 -1.60 10.07
CA HIS A 204 6.22 -2.74 9.74
C HIS A 204 5.32 -3.18 10.90
N HIS A 205 5.88 -3.32 12.10
CA HIS A 205 5.14 -3.78 13.28
C HIS A 205 3.99 -2.82 13.66
N PRO A 206 4.21 -1.49 13.82
CA PRO A 206 3.11 -0.53 14.01
C PRO A 206 2.05 -0.57 12.90
N PHE A 207 2.48 -0.73 11.65
CA PHE A 207 1.56 -0.82 10.52
C PHE A 207 0.69 -2.09 10.57
N GLN A 208 1.23 -3.22 11.02
CA GLN A 208 0.45 -4.45 11.25
C GLN A 208 -0.66 -4.26 12.30
N HIS A 209 -0.39 -3.51 13.37
CA HIS A 209 -1.41 -3.15 14.36
C HIS A 209 -2.52 -2.30 13.75
N LEU A 210 -2.16 -1.31 12.92
CA LEU A 210 -3.13 -0.52 12.17
C LEU A 210 -4.00 -1.41 11.27
N VAL A 211 -3.40 -2.31 10.49
CA VAL A 211 -4.13 -3.25 9.61
C VAL A 211 -5.06 -4.16 10.41
N SER A 212 -4.62 -4.63 11.57
CA SER A 212 -5.43 -5.47 12.47
C SER A 212 -6.63 -4.70 13.02
N ALA A 213 -6.42 -3.46 13.48
CA ALA A 213 -7.49 -2.58 13.91
C ALA A 213 -8.48 -2.28 12.78
N LEU A 214 -7.99 -2.00 11.56
CA LEU A 214 -8.83 -1.79 10.38
C LEU A 214 -9.66 -3.04 10.07
N ARG A 215 -9.08 -4.24 10.18
CA ARG A 215 -9.80 -5.50 9.94
C ARG A 215 -10.92 -5.70 10.95
N GLU A 216 -10.60 -5.58 12.23
CA GLU A 216 -11.55 -5.79 13.33
C GLU A 216 -12.71 -4.79 13.28
N ARG A 217 -12.42 -3.52 12.97
CA ARG A 217 -13.40 -2.43 13.13
C ARG A 217 -14.03 -1.94 11.82
N ARG A 218 -13.33 -2.08 10.69
CA ARG A 218 -13.75 -1.59 9.37
C ARG A 218 -13.80 -2.69 8.29
N GLY A 219 -13.39 -3.92 8.60
CA GLY A 219 -13.30 -5.01 7.61
C GLY A 219 -14.62 -5.40 6.93
N ARG A 220 -15.78 -5.03 7.51
CA ARG A 220 -17.10 -5.21 6.85
C ARG A 220 -17.39 -4.19 5.75
N PHE A 221 -16.75 -3.02 5.81
CA PHE A 221 -16.94 -1.92 4.86
C PHE A 221 -15.82 -1.84 3.83
N LEU A 222 -14.61 -2.23 4.25
CA LEU A 222 -13.50 -2.39 3.33
C LEU A 222 -13.74 -3.66 2.52
N PRO A 223 -13.46 -3.66 1.21
CA PRO A 223 -13.61 -4.86 0.40
C PRO A 223 -12.83 -6.01 1.06
N ALA A 224 -13.45 -7.17 1.19
CA ALA A 224 -12.74 -8.37 1.61
C ALA A 224 -11.96 -8.93 0.42
N LYS A 225 -10.81 -9.59 0.70
CA LYS A 225 -10.00 -10.35 -0.27
C LYS A 225 -10.84 -11.20 -1.25
N ASN A 226 -11.98 -11.73 -0.77
CA ASN A 226 -12.83 -12.66 -1.52
C ASN A 226 -13.98 -12.01 -2.32
N GLN A 227 -14.20 -10.69 -2.19
CA GLN A 227 -15.33 -10.02 -2.87
C GLN A 227 -14.92 -9.29 -4.17
N LEU A 228 -13.63 -9.09 -4.41
CA LEU A 228 -13.14 -8.21 -5.49
C LEU A 228 -12.59 -8.90 -6.74
N GLU A 229 -12.36 -10.22 -6.75
CA GLU A 229 -12.03 -10.92 -8.01
C GLU A 229 -13.18 -10.91 -9.03
N GLY A 230 -14.40 -10.57 -8.59
CA GLY A 230 -15.60 -10.55 -9.43
C GLY A 230 -16.17 -9.17 -9.79
N PHE A 231 -16.01 -8.12 -8.97
CA PHE A 231 -17.01 -7.03 -8.99
C PHE A 231 -16.60 -5.71 -9.64
N TYR A 232 -15.31 -5.33 -9.67
CA TYR A 232 -14.90 -4.02 -10.22
C TYR A 232 -14.17 -4.08 -11.56
N LEU A 233 -13.61 -5.23 -11.96
CA LEU A 233 -12.99 -5.39 -13.28
C LEU A 233 -13.92 -6.06 -14.32
N ARG A 234 -14.93 -6.84 -13.91
CA ARG A 234 -15.81 -7.56 -14.87
C ARG A 234 -17.08 -6.82 -15.28
N LYS A 235 -17.63 -5.91 -14.46
CA LYS A 235 -18.97 -5.35 -14.71
C LYS A 235 -19.06 -3.93 -15.30
N LYS A 236 -17.96 -3.33 -15.74
CA LYS A 236 -18.00 -2.08 -16.53
C LYS A 236 -17.11 -2.05 -17.78
N ILE A 237 -16.87 -3.22 -18.39
CA ILE A 237 -16.39 -3.34 -19.77
C ILE A 237 -17.43 -4.08 -20.65
N ALA A 238 -18.55 -4.55 -20.07
CA ALA A 238 -19.60 -5.27 -20.81
C ALA A 238 -20.91 -4.47 -20.97
N THR A 239 -20.91 -3.16 -20.70
CA THR A 239 -22.07 -2.31 -21.03
C THR A 239 -21.70 -0.86 -21.28
N PHE A 240 -20.51 -0.61 -21.85
CA PHE A 240 -20.16 0.59 -22.62
C PHE A 240 -18.96 0.23 -23.51
#